data_AF-A0A1C6F4W4-F1
#
_entry.id   AF-A0A1C6F4W4-F1
#
_cell.length_a   1.000
_cell.length_b   1.000
_cell.length_c   1.000
_cell.angle_alpha   90.00
_cell.angle_beta   90.00
_cell.angle_gamma   90.00
#
_symmetry.space_group_name_H-M   'P 1'
#
loop_
_entity.id
_entity.type
_entity.pdbx_description
1 polymer ?
#
loop_
_entity_poly.entity_id
_entity_poly.type
_entity_poly.pdbx_seq_one_letter_code
_entity_poly.pdbx_strand_id
1 'polypeptide(L)'
;MISGDTIGIYVGDGNVVYAKSAADGVVKEPVSAGSWTAWFEIPWIEYGEENSFSNEIQFEEYDEKKKNNLGLVQWAIQAYENGWGYVYGTYGNVLTESLLQDRASVFGGEVTDYMDFIRQNWLGKRCSDCVGLIKGYGWYDSASGEIVVGSNGMMDVGANAMFANATVKGKIDTIPEVPGLAVWVDGHIGIYIGNGEVIEAMNTLRGVTRTKLAGREWTHWLQIPYISYIDQRDAGPMPHTSNQ
;
A
#
# COMPACT_ATOMS: atom_id res chain seq x y z
N MET A 1 17.03 8.46 -42.73
CA MET A 1 16.98 6.99 -42.71
C MET A 1 17.26 6.55 -41.29
N ILE A 2 16.24 6.12 -40.54
CA ILE A 2 16.47 5.41 -39.26
C ILE A 2 16.70 3.96 -39.69
N SER A 3 17.95 3.65 -40.04
CA SER A 3 18.44 2.29 -40.17
C SER A 3 18.94 1.93 -38.78
N GLY A 4 18.05 1.42 -37.92
CA GLY A 4 18.41 1.05 -36.56
C GLY A 4 17.39 0.06 -36.05
N ASP A 5 17.87 -1.01 -35.45
CA ASP A 5 17.03 -2.02 -34.82
C ASP A 5 16.06 -1.37 -33.83
N THR A 6 14.81 -1.83 -33.81
CA THR A 6 13.77 -1.29 -32.92
C THR A 6 13.94 -1.89 -31.53
N ILE A 7 14.10 -1.05 -30.52
CA ILE A 7 14.12 -1.45 -29.10
C ILE A 7 12.75 -1.15 -28.50
N GLY A 8 12.18 -2.13 -27.78
CA GLY A 8 10.93 -2.00 -27.06
C GLY A 8 11.10 -2.38 -25.58
N ILE A 9 10.27 -1.79 -24.73
CA ILE A 9 10.21 -2.11 -23.30
C ILE A 9 9.04 -3.07 -23.11
N TYR A 10 9.31 -4.27 -22.64
CA TYR A 10 8.26 -5.20 -22.24
C TYR A 10 7.61 -4.73 -20.94
N VAL A 11 6.29 -4.68 -20.94
CA VAL A 11 5.48 -4.09 -19.86
C VAL A 11 4.53 -5.11 -19.24
N GLY A 12 4.81 -6.40 -19.40
CA GLY A 12 3.95 -7.49 -18.94
C GLY A 12 2.76 -7.79 -19.86
N ASP A 13 2.02 -8.84 -19.50
CA ASP A 13 0.83 -9.33 -20.23
C ASP A 13 1.05 -9.57 -21.72
N GLY A 14 2.26 -9.97 -22.12
CA GLY A 14 2.59 -10.19 -23.53
C GLY A 14 2.65 -8.91 -24.37
N ASN A 15 2.82 -7.73 -23.77
CA ASN A 15 2.84 -6.44 -24.46
C ASN A 15 4.20 -5.73 -24.39
N VAL A 16 4.47 -4.91 -25.41
CA VAL A 16 5.69 -4.10 -25.55
C VAL A 16 5.34 -2.66 -25.90
N VAL A 17 6.05 -1.73 -25.28
CA VAL A 17 5.98 -0.28 -25.59
C VAL A 17 7.21 0.11 -26.39
N TYR A 18 7.01 0.71 -27.56
CA TYR A 18 8.12 1.10 -28.43
C TYR A 18 7.76 2.29 -29.35
N ALA A 19 8.79 2.98 -29.85
CA ALA A 19 8.63 4.02 -30.85
C ALA A 19 8.46 3.38 -32.24
N LYS A 20 7.27 3.47 -32.83
CA LYS A 20 6.91 2.77 -34.07
C LYS A 20 7.29 3.54 -35.32
N SER A 21 6.86 4.80 -35.41
CA SER A 21 7.16 5.66 -36.56
C SER A 21 6.97 7.13 -36.20
N ALA A 22 7.42 8.05 -37.06
CA ALA A 22 7.16 9.48 -36.87
C ALA A 22 5.66 9.83 -36.95
N ALA A 23 4.85 9.01 -37.62
CA ALA A 23 3.41 9.22 -37.73
C ALA A 23 2.64 8.61 -36.55
N ASP A 24 3.06 7.43 -36.09
CA ASP A 24 2.35 6.66 -35.06
C ASP A 24 2.85 6.96 -33.64
N GLY A 25 4.06 7.50 -33.51
CA GLY A 25 4.67 7.81 -32.21
C GLY A 25 5.02 6.57 -31.39
N VAL A 26 4.78 6.65 -30.08
CA VAL A 26 4.99 5.56 -29.13
C VAL A 26 3.70 4.76 -29.01
N VAL A 27 3.79 3.44 -29.21
CA VAL A 27 2.65 2.53 -29.16
C VAL A 27 2.84 1.46 -28.09
N LYS A 28 1.74 0.88 -27.61
CA LYS A 28 1.71 -0.36 -26.84
C LYS A 28 1.02 -1.42 -27.70
N GLU A 29 1.74 -2.48 -28.06
CA GLU A 29 1.21 -3.57 -28.88
C GLU A 29 1.59 -4.93 -28.30
N PRO A 30 0.87 -6.02 -28.66
CA PRO A 30 1.29 -7.36 -28.32
C PRO A 30 2.69 -7.64 -28.88
N VAL A 31 3.52 -8.37 -28.13
CA VAL A 31 4.83 -8.85 -28.61
C VAL A 31 4.66 -9.62 -29.92
N SER A 32 3.58 -10.39 -30.07
CA SER A 32 3.25 -11.13 -31.28
C SER A 32 2.97 -10.26 -32.52
N ALA A 33 2.71 -8.97 -32.35
CA ALA A 33 2.48 -8.04 -33.45
C ALA A 33 3.79 -7.48 -34.04
N GLY A 34 4.91 -7.58 -33.33
CA GLY A 34 6.21 -7.08 -33.78
C GLY A 34 7.16 -8.19 -34.26
N SER A 35 8.19 -7.82 -35.03
CA SER A 35 9.26 -8.71 -35.48
C SER A 35 10.45 -8.72 -34.50
N TRP A 36 10.19 -9.05 -33.23
CA TRP A 36 11.21 -9.09 -32.18
C TRP A 36 12.11 -10.32 -32.33
N THR A 37 13.43 -10.14 -32.31
CA THR A 37 14.40 -11.22 -32.59
C THR A 37 15.21 -11.64 -31.38
N ALA A 38 15.26 -10.81 -30.33
CA ALA A 38 16.03 -11.08 -29.12
C ALA A 38 15.46 -10.34 -27.91
N TRP A 39 15.79 -10.87 -26.74
CA TRP A 39 15.57 -10.24 -25.44
C TRP A 39 16.92 -9.93 -24.81
N PHE A 40 17.03 -8.80 -24.12
CA PHE A 40 18.21 -8.44 -23.34
C PHE A 40 17.81 -7.63 -22.11
N GLU A 41 18.61 -7.76 -21.06
CA GLU A 41 18.53 -6.94 -19.86
C GLU A 41 19.57 -5.82 -19.94
N ILE A 42 19.26 -4.69 -19.32
CA ILE A 42 20.12 -3.52 -19.17
C ILE A 42 20.81 -3.66 -17.81
N PRO A 43 22.13 -3.92 -17.76
CA PRO A 43 22.81 -4.35 -16.52
C PRO A 43 22.77 -3.36 -15.34
N TRP A 44 22.40 -2.11 -15.59
CA TRP A 44 22.30 -1.04 -14.58
C TRP A 44 20.86 -0.64 -14.26
N ILE A 45 19.87 -1.39 -14.75
CA ILE A 45 18.48 -1.29 -14.32
C ILE A 45 18.20 -2.45 -13.36
N GLU A 46 17.62 -2.13 -12.21
CA GLU A 46 17.02 -3.14 -11.34
C GLU A 46 15.65 -3.51 -11.94
N TYR A 47 15.56 -4.72 -12.48
CA TYR A 47 14.31 -5.29 -12.97
C TYR A 47 13.56 -5.89 -11.79
N GLY A 48 12.40 -5.31 -11.45
CA GLY A 48 11.47 -6.00 -10.56
C GLY A 48 10.98 -7.29 -11.23
N GLU A 49 10.99 -8.42 -10.53
CA GLU A 49 10.27 -9.59 -11.06
C GLU A 49 8.78 -9.22 -11.16
N GLU A 50 8.09 -9.67 -12.22
CA GLU A 50 6.64 -9.48 -12.38
C GLU A 50 5.83 -9.93 -11.14
N ASN A 51 6.43 -10.76 -10.28
CA ASN A 51 5.89 -11.29 -9.04
C ASN A 51 6.72 -10.97 -7.77
N SER A 52 7.63 -9.99 -7.79
CA SER A 52 8.45 -9.64 -6.59
C SER A 52 7.70 -8.83 -5.54
N PHE A 53 6.40 -9.06 -5.36
CA PHE A 53 5.71 -8.60 -4.15
C PHE A 53 5.93 -9.64 -3.05
N SER A 54 6.55 -9.23 -1.95
CA SER A 54 6.63 -10.09 -0.78
C SER A 54 5.35 -9.98 0.03
N ASN A 55 4.78 -11.13 0.41
CA ASN A 55 3.75 -11.19 1.44
C ASN A 55 4.37 -11.35 2.84
N GLU A 56 5.70 -11.45 2.96
CA GLU A 56 6.37 -11.46 4.25
C GLU A 56 6.35 -10.07 4.86
N ILE A 57 6.23 -10.02 6.19
CA ILE A 57 6.28 -8.80 6.98
C ILE A 57 7.41 -8.94 7.96
N GLN A 58 8.33 -7.98 7.90
CA GLN A 58 9.51 -7.92 8.75
C GLN A 58 9.46 -6.65 9.59
N PHE A 59 9.90 -6.76 10.83
CA PHE A 59 10.05 -5.60 11.70
C PHE A 59 11.44 -5.63 12.31
N GLU A 60 12.15 -4.51 12.23
CA GLU A 60 13.51 -4.39 12.78
C GLU A 60 13.50 -4.27 14.31
N GLU A 61 12.52 -3.53 14.86
CA GLU A 61 12.37 -3.30 16.30
C GLU A 61 10.89 -3.42 16.69
N TYR A 62 10.45 -4.65 16.95
CA TYR A 62 9.04 -4.96 17.22
C TYR A 62 8.85 -5.64 18.57
N ASP A 63 8.13 -4.95 19.45
CA ASP A 63 7.55 -5.56 20.64
C ASP A 63 6.14 -6.03 20.30
N GLU A 64 5.99 -7.35 20.11
CA GLU A 64 4.70 -8.00 19.82
C GLU A 64 3.63 -7.67 20.87
N LYS A 65 4.04 -7.39 22.10
CA LYS A 65 3.15 -7.10 23.23
C LYS A 65 2.77 -5.63 23.30
N LYS A 66 3.42 -4.77 22.50
CA LYS A 66 3.20 -3.33 22.45
C LYS A 66 3.22 -2.85 20.99
N LYS A 67 2.07 -3.02 20.33
CA LYS A 67 1.79 -2.35 19.05
C LYS A 67 2.08 -0.85 19.21
N ASN A 68 3.04 -0.34 18.44
CA ASN A 68 3.56 1.02 18.59
C ASN A 68 3.60 1.76 17.26
N ASN A 69 3.81 3.07 17.32
CA ASN A 69 3.78 3.95 16.15
C ASN A 69 4.91 3.67 15.14
N LEU A 70 6.09 3.20 15.59
CA LEU A 70 7.20 2.87 14.68
C LEU A 70 6.93 1.58 13.89
N GLY A 71 6.41 0.54 14.57
CA GLY A 71 5.99 -0.68 13.90
C GLY A 71 4.84 -0.43 12.92
N LEU A 72 3.91 0.50 13.23
CA LEU A 72 2.87 0.91 12.30
C LEU A 72 3.46 1.60 11.04
N VAL A 73 4.50 2.42 11.20
CA VAL A 73 5.19 3.05 10.07
C VAL A 73 5.90 2.01 9.21
N GLN A 74 6.63 1.06 9.81
CA GLN A 74 7.28 -0.04 9.09
C GLN A 74 6.24 -0.90 8.34
N TRP A 75 5.10 -1.19 8.95
CA TRP A 75 3.99 -1.89 8.31
C TRP A 75 3.47 -1.14 7.08
N ALA A 76 3.23 0.16 7.22
CA ALA A 76 2.72 0.98 6.13
C ALA A 76 3.73 1.08 4.98
N ILE A 77 5.01 1.28 5.28
CA ILE A 77 6.09 1.34 4.28
C ILE A 77 6.15 0.03 3.51
N GLN A 78 6.17 -1.11 4.19
CA GLN A 78 6.16 -2.42 3.54
C GLN A 78 4.90 -2.65 2.70
N ALA A 79 3.74 -2.17 3.14
CA ALA A 79 2.51 -2.28 2.36
C ALA A 79 2.61 -1.52 1.03
N TYR A 80 3.21 -0.33 1.04
CA TYR A 80 3.47 0.45 -0.17
C TYR A 80 4.56 -0.19 -1.05
N GLU A 81 5.72 -0.53 -0.48
CA GLU A 81 6.87 -1.06 -1.20
C GLU A 81 6.59 -2.43 -1.83
N ASN A 82 5.79 -3.28 -1.18
CA ASN A 82 5.35 -4.56 -1.74
C ASN A 82 4.07 -4.46 -2.59
N GLY A 83 3.60 -3.25 -2.90
CA GLY A 83 2.49 -3.04 -3.84
C GLY A 83 1.17 -3.65 -3.39
N TRP A 84 0.80 -3.50 -2.12
CA TRP A 84 -0.46 -4.02 -1.60
C TRP A 84 -1.67 -3.46 -2.34
N GLY A 85 -2.62 -4.34 -2.62
CA GLY A 85 -3.89 -3.99 -3.27
C GLY A 85 -4.89 -3.37 -2.32
N TYR A 86 -6.04 -2.99 -2.88
CA TYR A 86 -7.20 -2.52 -2.13
C TYR A 86 -8.38 -3.41 -2.46
N VAL A 87 -8.96 -4.02 -1.42
CA VAL A 87 -10.25 -4.70 -1.47
C VAL A 87 -11.02 -4.27 -0.23
N TYR A 88 -12.25 -3.80 -0.42
CA TYR A 88 -13.05 -3.30 0.70
C TYR A 88 -13.28 -4.40 1.75
N GLY A 89 -13.07 -4.07 3.03
CA GLY A 89 -13.23 -5.00 4.14
C GLY A 89 -12.10 -6.01 4.33
N THR A 90 -10.91 -5.77 3.77
CA THR A 90 -9.69 -6.53 4.07
C THR A 90 -8.70 -5.72 4.92
N TYR A 91 -7.77 -6.41 5.57
CA TYR A 91 -6.97 -5.84 6.66
C TYR A 91 -5.47 -6.13 6.53
N GLY A 92 -4.97 -6.27 5.29
CA GLY A 92 -3.63 -6.78 5.00
C GLY A 92 -3.56 -8.29 4.84
N ASN A 93 -4.70 -8.95 4.63
CA ASN A 93 -4.77 -10.37 4.30
C ASN A 93 -4.19 -10.63 2.90
N VAL A 94 -3.54 -11.78 2.71
CA VAL A 94 -3.25 -12.28 1.36
C VAL A 94 -4.56 -12.61 0.66
N LEU A 95 -4.82 -11.99 -0.49
CA LEU A 95 -6.06 -12.12 -1.21
C LEU A 95 -6.13 -13.47 -1.93
N THR A 96 -6.99 -14.35 -1.46
CA THR A 96 -7.37 -15.58 -2.14
C THR A 96 -8.69 -15.39 -2.90
N GLU A 97 -9.00 -16.26 -3.85
CA GLU A 97 -10.31 -16.23 -4.52
C GLU A 97 -11.45 -16.43 -3.51
N SER A 98 -11.27 -17.28 -2.48
CA SER A 98 -12.28 -17.47 -1.44
C SER A 98 -12.53 -16.21 -0.62
N LEU A 99 -11.46 -15.49 -0.24
CA LEU A 99 -11.59 -14.22 0.47
C LEU A 99 -12.27 -13.17 -0.42
N LEU A 100 -11.90 -13.09 -1.71
CA LEU A 100 -12.53 -12.16 -2.64
C LEU A 100 -14.05 -12.40 -2.76
N GLN A 101 -14.48 -13.65 -2.92
CA GLN A 101 -15.91 -14.01 -3.00
C GLN A 101 -16.65 -13.68 -1.70
N ASP A 102 -16.01 -13.94 -0.56
CA ASP A 102 -16.58 -13.61 0.74
C ASP A 102 -16.76 -12.09 0.91
N ARG A 103 -15.76 -11.27 0.56
CA ARG A 103 -15.89 -9.81 0.57
C ARG A 103 -16.96 -9.31 -0.42
N ALA A 104 -17.05 -9.91 -1.61
CA ALA A 104 -18.09 -9.58 -2.59
C ALA A 104 -19.51 -9.84 -2.06
N SER A 105 -19.70 -10.95 -1.33
CA SER A 105 -20.98 -11.30 -0.70
C SER A 105 -21.39 -10.29 0.37
N VAL A 106 -20.42 -9.80 1.17
CA VAL A 106 -20.68 -8.87 2.29
C VAL A 106 -20.87 -7.44 1.82
N PHE A 107 -20.05 -6.97 0.88
CA PHE A 107 -19.95 -5.54 0.53
C PHE A 107 -20.56 -5.17 -0.83
N GLY A 108 -21.04 -6.16 -1.62
CA GLY A 108 -21.75 -5.91 -2.87
C GLY A 108 -20.94 -5.05 -3.84
N GLY A 109 -21.55 -3.97 -4.35
CA GLY A 109 -21.00 -3.08 -5.38
C GLY A 109 -19.58 -2.58 -5.12
N GLU A 110 -19.22 -2.35 -3.85
CA GLU A 110 -17.86 -1.92 -3.45
C GLU A 110 -16.76 -2.91 -3.89
N VAL A 111 -17.12 -4.18 -4.11
CA VAL A 111 -16.22 -5.23 -4.56
C VAL A 111 -16.66 -5.80 -5.92
N THR A 112 -17.95 -6.08 -6.10
CA THR A 112 -18.47 -6.74 -7.31
C THR A 112 -18.20 -5.93 -8.58
N ASP A 113 -18.21 -4.60 -8.48
CA ASP A 113 -18.01 -3.71 -9.63
C ASP A 113 -16.56 -3.72 -10.14
N TYR A 114 -15.64 -4.29 -9.36
CA TYR A 114 -14.20 -4.33 -9.65
C TYR A 114 -13.61 -5.74 -9.72
N MET A 115 -14.43 -6.80 -9.70
CA MET A 115 -13.97 -8.18 -9.58
C MET A 115 -12.88 -8.57 -10.59
N ASP A 116 -13.07 -8.23 -11.87
CA ASP A 116 -12.10 -8.59 -12.91
C ASP A 116 -10.77 -7.84 -12.72
N PHE A 117 -10.84 -6.56 -12.35
CA PHE A 117 -9.66 -5.76 -12.02
C PHE A 117 -8.93 -6.33 -10.80
N ILE A 118 -9.67 -6.65 -9.72
CA ILE A 118 -9.10 -7.21 -8.49
C ILE A 118 -8.40 -8.54 -8.78
N ARG A 119 -9.01 -9.41 -9.59
CA ARG A 119 -8.40 -10.70 -9.96
C ARG A 119 -7.12 -10.53 -10.75
N GLN A 120 -7.10 -9.60 -11.70
CA GLN A 120 -5.93 -9.38 -12.53
C GLN A 120 -4.77 -8.74 -11.75
N ASN A 121 -5.05 -7.88 -10.77
CA ASN A 121 -4.03 -7.01 -10.18
C ASN A 121 -3.63 -7.39 -8.75
N TRP A 122 -4.57 -7.94 -7.96
CA TRP A 122 -4.44 -8.07 -6.51
C TRP A 122 -4.49 -9.51 -5.98
N LEU A 123 -4.94 -10.50 -6.77
CA LEU A 123 -4.93 -11.89 -6.32
C LEU A 123 -3.51 -12.33 -5.96
N GLY A 124 -3.38 -13.02 -4.82
CA GLY A 124 -2.11 -13.44 -4.26
C GLY A 124 -1.35 -12.34 -3.51
N LYS A 125 -1.73 -11.07 -3.61
CA LYS A 125 -1.13 -9.96 -2.86
C LYS A 125 -1.85 -9.72 -1.56
N ARG A 126 -1.17 -9.11 -0.59
CA ARG A 126 -1.86 -8.52 0.56
C ARG A 126 -2.74 -7.35 0.13
N CYS A 127 -3.94 -7.28 0.68
CA CYS A 127 -4.92 -6.24 0.35
C CYS A 127 -5.48 -5.61 1.62
N SER A 128 -5.76 -4.31 1.57
CA SER A 128 -6.42 -3.60 2.67
C SER A 128 -7.34 -2.49 2.19
N ASP A 129 -8.41 -2.24 2.93
CA ASP A 129 -9.08 -0.93 2.90
C ASP A 129 -8.35 0.10 3.79
N CYS A 130 -8.82 1.34 3.79
CA CYS A 130 -8.14 2.47 4.44
C CYS A 130 -7.93 2.27 5.94
N VAL A 131 -9.01 2.07 6.71
CA VAL A 131 -8.93 1.81 8.15
C VAL A 131 -8.39 0.41 8.44
N GLY A 132 -8.62 -0.54 7.54
CA GLY A 132 -8.10 -1.88 7.57
C GLY A 132 -6.58 -1.92 7.53
N LEU A 133 -5.93 -0.93 6.92
CA LEU A 133 -4.47 -0.86 6.89
C LEU A 133 -3.93 -0.62 8.30
N ILE A 134 -4.63 0.19 9.09
CA ILE A 134 -4.31 0.47 10.49
C ILE A 134 -4.72 -0.70 11.40
N LYS A 135 -5.95 -1.20 11.25
CA LYS A 135 -6.44 -2.33 12.05
C LYS A 135 -5.62 -3.58 11.81
N GLY A 136 -5.21 -3.80 10.57
CA GLY A 136 -4.34 -4.88 10.14
C GLY A 136 -3.06 -4.96 10.97
N TYR A 137 -2.35 -3.84 11.14
CA TYR A 137 -1.18 -3.79 12.01
C TYR A 137 -1.52 -4.18 13.46
N GLY A 138 -2.63 -3.65 13.99
CA GLY A 138 -3.12 -3.99 15.33
C GLY A 138 -3.47 -5.47 15.48
N TRP A 139 -4.00 -6.10 14.44
CA TRP A 139 -4.48 -7.50 14.46
C TRP A 139 -3.47 -8.53 13.99
N TYR A 140 -2.38 -8.10 13.37
CA TYR A 140 -1.36 -8.98 12.82
C TYR A 140 -0.65 -9.76 13.93
N ASP A 141 -0.65 -11.08 13.81
CA ASP A 141 0.15 -11.98 14.62
C ASP A 141 1.43 -12.33 13.85
N SER A 142 2.58 -11.85 14.33
CA SER A 142 3.87 -12.07 13.69
C SER A 142 4.35 -13.52 13.77
N ALA A 143 3.87 -14.31 14.72
CA ALA A 143 4.28 -15.72 14.84
C ALA A 143 3.64 -16.58 13.75
N SER A 144 2.38 -16.30 13.41
CA SER A 144 1.63 -17.03 12.38
C SER A 144 1.64 -16.36 11.00
N GLY A 145 1.86 -15.04 10.95
CA GLY A 145 1.76 -14.25 9.72
C GLY A 145 0.33 -13.86 9.33
N GLU A 146 -0.63 -14.11 10.23
CA GLU A 146 -2.07 -13.99 9.98
C GLU A 146 -2.69 -12.76 10.66
N ILE A 147 -3.87 -12.37 10.17
CA ILE A 147 -4.69 -11.33 10.80
C ILE A 147 -5.68 -11.98 11.76
N VAL A 148 -5.53 -11.71 13.06
CA VAL A 148 -6.45 -12.16 14.10
C VAL A 148 -7.35 -10.99 14.51
N VAL A 149 -8.52 -10.88 13.88
CA VAL A 149 -9.46 -9.77 14.09
C VAL A 149 -9.80 -9.60 15.58
N GLY A 150 -9.68 -8.36 16.07
CA GLY A 150 -9.97 -8.00 17.46
C GLY A 150 -8.84 -8.32 18.46
N SER A 151 -7.71 -8.83 18.00
CA SER A 151 -6.55 -9.08 18.86
C SER A 151 -5.81 -7.79 19.28
N ASN A 152 -4.94 -7.91 20.29
CA ASN A 152 -4.07 -6.84 20.80
C ASN A 152 -4.79 -5.56 21.26
N GLY A 153 -6.08 -5.65 21.58
CA GLY A 153 -6.90 -4.52 22.04
C GLY A 153 -7.33 -3.53 20.94
N MET A 154 -6.99 -3.80 19.68
CA MET A 154 -7.42 -2.98 18.53
C MET A 154 -8.89 -3.26 18.22
N MET A 155 -9.76 -2.26 18.41
CA MET A 155 -11.19 -2.42 18.14
C MET A 155 -11.51 -2.48 16.64
N ASP A 156 -12.54 -3.24 16.29
CA ASP A 156 -13.10 -3.25 14.95
C ASP A 156 -14.07 -2.07 14.73
N VAL A 157 -13.50 -0.96 14.25
CA VAL A 157 -14.24 0.28 13.98
C VAL A 157 -13.89 0.84 12.61
N GLY A 158 -14.81 1.61 12.02
CA GLY A 158 -14.56 2.38 10.79
C GLY A 158 -13.70 3.62 11.04
N ALA A 159 -13.22 4.27 9.97
CA ALA A 159 -12.39 5.48 10.04
C ALA A 159 -12.98 6.57 10.95
N ASN A 160 -14.28 6.86 10.80
CA ASN A 160 -14.98 7.89 11.59
C ASN A 160 -15.06 7.54 13.08
N ALA A 161 -15.34 6.28 13.40
CA ALA A 161 -15.37 5.82 14.78
C ALA A 161 -13.96 5.77 15.39
N MET A 162 -12.92 5.46 14.60
CA MET A 162 -11.53 5.56 15.03
C MET A 162 -11.16 7.01 15.38
N PHE A 163 -11.55 7.97 14.53
CA PHE A 163 -11.39 9.40 14.83
C PHE A 163 -12.19 9.85 16.06
N ALA A 164 -13.45 9.41 16.18
CA ALA A 164 -14.29 9.75 17.32
C ALA A 164 -13.68 9.26 18.65
N ASN A 165 -13.16 8.03 18.68
CA ASN A 165 -12.57 7.39 19.86
C ASN A 165 -11.20 7.97 20.26
N ALA A 166 -10.50 8.67 19.37
CA ALA A 166 -9.22 9.28 19.68
C ALA A 166 -9.34 10.41 20.71
N THR A 167 -8.54 10.30 21.78
CA THR A 167 -8.45 11.29 22.86
C THR A 167 -7.42 12.38 22.56
N VAL A 168 -6.38 12.07 21.78
CA VAL A 168 -5.36 13.00 21.31
C VAL A 168 -5.52 13.18 19.80
N LYS A 169 -5.94 14.37 19.39
CA LYS A 169 -6.20 14.73 17.99
C LYS A 169 -6.17 16.25 17.81
N GLY A 170 -5.99 16.70 16.57
CA GLY A 170 -5.94 18.11 16.22
C GLY A 170 -6.31 18.36 14.75
N LYS A 171 -6.40 19.63 14.36
CA LYS A 171 -6.57 20.01 12.96
C LYS A 171 -5.32 19.65 12.16
N ILE A 172 -5.47 19.33 10.87
CA ILE A 172 -4.33 18.83 10.08
C ILE A 172 -3.19 19.84 9.97
N ASP A 173 -3.50 21.14 9.96
CA ASP A 173 -2.51 22.23 9.89
C ASP A 173 -1.65 22.35 11.16
N THR A 174 -1.98 21.61 12.22
CA THR A 174 -1.21 21.53 13.47
C THR A 174 -0.54 20.18 13.70
N ILE A 175 -0.48 19.30 12.69
CA ILE A 175 0.12 17.97 12.83
C ILE A 175 1.58 18.09 13.33
N PRO A 176 1.95 17.42 14.43
CA PRO A 176 3.33 17.39 14.88
C PRO A 176 4.15 16.42 14.03
N GLU A 177 5.47 16.60 14.01
CA GLU A 177 6.40 15.70 13.33
C GLU A 177 6.58 14.40 14.14
N VAL A 178 5.54 13.57 14.15
CA VAL A 178 5.49 12.28 14.85
C VAL A 178 4.95 11.22 13.89
N PRO A 179 5.83 10.39 13.31
CA PRO A 179 5.40 9.27 12.47
C PRO A 179 4.51 8.27 13.22
N GLY A 180 3.57 7.67 12.49
CA GLY A 180 2.55 6.76 12.99
C GLY A 180 1.31 7.46 13.55
N LEU A 181 1.21 8.79 13.47
CA LEU A 181 -0.09 9.46 13.60
C LEU A 181 -0.98 9.10 12.42
N ALA A 182 -2.29 8.97 12.67
CA ALA A 182 -3.24 8.87 11.58
C ALA A 182 -3.67 10.27 11.11
N VAL A 183 -3.90 10.41 9.81
CA VAL A 183 -4.52 11.58 9.18
C VAL A 183 -5.91 11.20 8.70
N TRP A 184 -6.88 12.10 8.86
CA TRP A 184 -8.29 11.76 8.70
C TRP A 184 -9.09 12.87 8.03
N VAL A 185 -10.07 12.45 7.23
CA VAL A 185 -11.21 13.22 6.72
C VAL A 185 -12.44 12.33 6.80
N ASP A 186 -13.65 12.90 6.79
CA ASP A 186 -14.87 12.11 6.91
C ASP A 186 -14.91 10.96 5.89
N GLY A 187 -14.98 9.73 6.40
CA GLY A 187 -14.96 8.50 5.63
C GLY A 187 -13.58 7.91 5.31
N HIS A 188 -12.47 8.63 5.48
CA HIS A 188 -11.14 8.17 5.04
C HIS A 188 -10.02 8.44 6.06
N ILE A 189 -9.03 7.54 6.10
CA ILE A 189 -7.92 7.59 7.05
C ILE A 189 -6.63 7.08 6.42
N GLY A 190 -5.50 7.68 6.78
CA GLY A 190 -4.15 7.29 6.35
C GLY A 190 -3.14 7.36 7.49
N ILE A 191 -1.91 6.92 7.24
CA ILE A 191 -0.82 6.85 8.22
C ILE A 191 0.25 7.87 7.84
N TYR A 192 0.49 8.87 8.69
CA TYR A 192 1.60 9.82 8.53
C TYR A 192 2.92 9.10 8.82
N ILE A 193 3.86 9.13 7.87
CA ILE A 193 5.16 8.45 7.99
C ILE A 193 6.32 9.43 8.26
N GLY A 194 6.03 10.71 8.45
CA GLY A 194 7.02 11.77 8.63
C GLY A 194 7.33 12.53 7.34
N ASN A 195 8.06 13.63 7.46
CA ASN A 195 8.55 14.46 6.35
C ASN A 195 7.45 14.91 5.36
N GLY A 196 6.24 15.16 5.85
CA GLY A 196 5.10 15.57 5.03
C GLY A 196 4.56 14.45 4.13
N GLU A 197 4.72 13.19 4.50
CA GLU A 197 4.31 12.03 3.71
C GLU A 197 3.32 11.13 4.45
N VAL A 198 2.41 10.54 3.67
CA VAL A 198 1.33 9.70 4.15
C VAL A 198 1.29 8.42 3.33
N ILE A 199 1.01 7.30 3.97
CA ILE A 199 0.62 6.06 3.30
C ILE A 199 -0.86 5.82 3.56
N GLU A 200 -1.61 5.61 2.48
CA GLU A 200 -3.07 5.43 2.51
C GLU A 200 -3.48 4.35 1.52
N ALA A 201 -4.46 3.52 1.90
CA ALA A 201 -5.13 2.63 0.96
C ALA A 201 -6.23 3.43 0.26
N MET A 202 -5.97 3.88 -0.98
CA MET A 202 -6.78 4.93 -1.61
C MET A 202 -8.12 4.44 -2.16
N ASN A 203 -8.09 3.36 -2.93
CA ASN A 203 -9.25 2.71 -3.57
C ASN A 203 -8.78 1.50 -4.39
N THR A 204 -9.73 0.71 -4.87
CA THR A 204 -9.52 -0.51 -5.64
C THR A 204 -8.57 -0.36 -6.82
N LEU A 205 -8.58 0.78 -7.52
CA LEU A 205 -7.77 1.01 -8.72
C LEU A 205 -6.32 1.40 -8.41
N ARG A 206 -6.01 1.79 -7.18
CA ARG A 206 -4.68 2.30 -6.80
C ARG A 206 -3.98 1.48 -5.72
N GLY A 207 -4.71 0.74 -4.89
CA GLY A 207 -4.12 0.01 -3.78
C GLY A 207 -3.61 0.92 -2.67
N VAL A 208 -2.58 0.46 -1.97
CA VAL A 208 -1.83 1.24 -0.98
C VAL A 208 -0.84 2.17 -1.69
N THR A 209 -0.88 3.46 -1.36
CA THR A 209 -0.12 4.50 -2.06
C THR A 209 0.55 5.44 -1.08
N ARG A 210 1.79 5.87 -1.38
CA ARG A 210 2.48 6.97 -0.71
C ARG A 210 2.11 8.30 -1.36
N THR A 211 1.62 9.23 -0.56
CA THR A 211 1.21 10.57 -1.00
C THR A 211 1.91 11.66 -0.17
N LYS A 212 1.92 12.89 -0.70
CA LYS A 212 2.27 14.05 0.12
C LYS A 212 1.07 14.41 1.00
N LEU A 213 1.34 14.84 2.22
CA LEU A 213 0.34 15.39 3.12
C LEU A 213 -0.28 16.67 2.53
N ALA A 214 0.58 17.55 2.02
CA ALA A 214 0.16 18.79 1.40
C ALA A 214 -0.62 18.53 0.09
N GLY A 215 -1.71 19.26 -0.10
CA GLY A 215 -2.57 19.14 -1.28
C GLY A 215 -3.59 17.99 -1.23
N ARG A 216 -3.71 17.29 -0.09
CA ARG A 216 -4.78 16.31 0.18
C ARG A 216 -5.87 16.94 1.05
N GLU A 217 -7.04 16.30 1.09
CA GLU A 217 -8.25 16.80 1.77
C GLU A 217 -8.31 16.42 3.26
N TRP A 218 -7.18 16.04 3.86
CA TRP A 218 -7.11 15.72 5.28
C TRP A 218 -7.59 16.91 6.11
N THR A 219 -8.35 16.65 7.17
CA THR A 219 -8.90 17.71 8.04
C THR A 219 -8.31 17.65 9.45
N HIS A 220 -7.95 16.45 9.91
CA HIS A 220 -7.45 16.22 11.27
C HIS A 220 -6.32 15.20 11.29
N TRP A 221 -5.53 15.24 12.36
CA TRP A 221 -4.63 14.16 12.76
C TRP A 221 -5.09 13.58 14.10
N LEU A 222 -4.71 12.34 14.40
CA LEU A 222 -5.00 11.67 15.66
C LEU A 222 -3.90 10.68 16.07
N GLN A 223 -3.77 10.46 17.38
CA GLN A 223 -3.17 9.23 17.90
C GLN A 223 -4.21 8.11 17.85
N ILE A 224 -3.83 6.97 17.30
CA ILE A 224 -4.71 5.79 17.22
C ILE A 224 -4.86 5.21 18.64
N PRO A 225 -6.08 5.08 19.19
CA PRO A 225 -6.31 4.76 20.61
C PRO A 225 -5.64 3.50 21.14
N TYR A 226 -5.35 2.53 20.27
CA TYR A 226 -4.86 1.20 20.63
C TYR A 226 -3.38 0.99 20.27
N ILE A 227 -2.71 2.06 19.84
CA ILE A 227 -1.29 2.08 19.50
C ILE A 227 -0.54 2.89 20.55
N SER A 228 0.57 2.35 21.02
CA SER A 228 1.49 3.07 21.91
C SER A 228 2.33 4.05 21.09
N TYR A 229 2.44 5.29 21.56
CA TYR A 229 3.31 6.29 20.94
C TYR A 229 4.59 6.43 21.77
N ILE A 230 5.70 6.01 21.18
CA ILE A 230 7.04 6.20 21.74
C ILE A 230 7.68 7.45 21.11
N ASP A 231 8.38 8.22 21.93
CA ASP A 231 9.10 9.41 21.45
C ASP A 231 10.28 8.95 20.58
N GLN A 232 10.47 9.56 19.41
CA GLN A 232 11.61 9.25 18.54
C GLN A 232 12.96 9.46 19.23
N ARG A 233 13.02 10.33 20.25
CA ARG A 233 14.23 10.53 21.06
C ARG A 233 14.60 9.31 21.89
N ASP A 234 13.64 8.45 22.20
CA ASP A 234 13.84 7.21 22.95
C ASP A 234 14.10 5.99 22.05
N ALA A 235 13.87 6.12 20.73
CA ALA A 235 13.94 5.03 19.76
C ALA A 235 15.23 4.98 18.92
N GLY A 236 16.12 5.96 19.06
CA GLY A 236 17.31 6.08 18.19
C GLY A 236 16.96 6.55 16.77
N PRO A 237 17.96 6.81 15.92
CA PRO A 237 17.72 7.29 14.56
C PRO A 237 17.06 6.20 13.70
N MET A 238 15.91 6.50 13.12
CA MET A 238 15.33 5.65 12.07
C MET A 238 16.30 5.59 10.88
N PRO A 239 16.58 4.40 10.31
CA PRO A 239 17.42 4.30 9.14
C PRO A 239 16.78 5.05 7.98
N HIS A 240 17.44 6.12 7.54
CA HIS A 240 17.18 6.72 6.25
C HIS A 240 17.69 5.75 5.19
N THR A 241 16.80 5.05 4.49
CA THR A 241 17.12 4.55 3.15
C THR A 241 17.15 5.73 2.19
N SER A 242 18.21 6.53 2.30
CA SER A 242 18.66 7.37 1.21
C SER A 242 19.30 6.45 0.18
N ASN A 243 18.50 5.98 -0.79
CA ASN A 243 19.08 5.29 -1.94
C ASN A 243 19.77 6.34 -2.83
N GLN A 244 21.10 6.22 -2.89
CA GLN A 244 21.94 6.69 -3.99
C GLN A 244 21.69 5.86 -5.24
#